data_AF-A0A350XJT7-F1
#
_entry.id   AF-A0A350XJT7-F1
#
_cell.length_a   1.000
_cell.length_b   1.000
_cell.length_c   1.000
_cell.angle_alpha   90.00
_cell.angle_beta   90.00
_cell.angle_gamma   90.00
#
_symmetry.space_group_name_H-M   'P 1'
#
loop_
_entity.id
_entity.type
_entity.pdbx_description
1 polymer ?
#
loop_
_entity_poly.entity_id
_entity_poly.type
_entity_poly.pdbx_seq_one_letter_code
_entity_poly.pdbx_strand_id
1 'polypeptide(L)'
;MGISLVVLTCENPACQKEFTKQLAEFNRSEKLGRKHFCSLSCFARSQAIYNLEGNRKTDHLKKGSDRDAFSPFRHSLKIIKKSSKKRNAEYTVTLEELKLLWEQQKGICPYTGWELELLPSTNDYERTPLTPRRASVDRKDCSKGYRLDNIQFVAVIANCAKNVFSEQELIEFCCEVAKLKKMGKKFVRSNKDADDYPCLRMVRRDEYSPFRQHFKLARRRMKTHGRECAISLEYLRKLWEKQGGCCAYAGWELDNPETTNDWNNSNLHPRKASLDRIDSSVGYVPGNVQFVSLIANFAKRDFQEEELLEFCQAVAEYRGRNG
;
A
#
# COMPACT_ATOMS: atom_id res chain seq x y z
N MET A 1 -4.81 11.54 23.87
CA MET A 1 -5.81 12.42 24.51
C MET A 1 -6.11 11.83 25.87
N GLY A 2 -5.79 12.56 26.95
CA GLY A 2 -6.05 12.08 28.31
C GLY A 2 -7.56 11.91 28.54
N ILE A 3 -7.95 10.85 29.23
CA ILE A 3 -9.34 10.61 29.59
C ILE A 3 -9.67 11.57 30.75
N SER A 4 -10.48 12.59 30.50
CA SER A 4 -10.97 13.49 31.55
C SER A 4 -11.98 12.75 32.44
N LEU A 5 -11.75 12.77 33.75
CA LEU A 5 -12.58 12.11 34.76
C LEU A 5 -13.27 13.13 35.66
N VAL A 6 -14.44 12.76 36.18
CA VAL A 6 -15.22 13.51 37.18
C VAL A 6 -15.46 12.61 38.38
N VAL A 7 -15.33 13.15 39.58
CA VAL A 7 -15.67 12.46 40.84
C VAL A 7 -17.14 12.72 41.16
N LEU A 8 -17.89 11.67 41.44
CA LEU A 8 -19.33 11.70 41.71
C LEU A 8 -19.63 10.85 42.94
N THR A 9 -20.69 11.22 43.66
CA THR A 9 -21.23 10.40 44.76
C THR A 9 -22.32 9.49 44.23
N CYS A 10 -22.30 8.21 44.61
CA CYS A 10 -23.31 7.25 44.22
C CYS A 10 -24.70 7.66 44.74
N GLU A 11 -25.66 7.81 43.82
CA GLU A 11 -27.04 8.21 44.14
C GLU A 11 -27.89 7.06 44.73
N ASN A 12 -27.30 5.91 45.04
CA ASN A 12 -27.95 4.88 45.84
C ASN A 12 -27.90 5.28 47.33
N PRO A 13 -29.04 5.53 48.00
CA PRO A 13 -29.08 5.99 49.39
C PRO A 13 -28.36 5.05 50.37
N ALA A 14 -28.32 3.75 50.06
CA ALA A 14 -27.66 2.73 50.87
C ALA A 14 -26.14 2.58 50.61
N CYS A 15 -25.57 3.33 49.68
CA CYS A 15 -24.15 3.22 49.30
C CYS A 15 -23.38 4.52 49.55
N GLN A 16 -23.82 5.64 48.98
CA GLN A 16 -23.19 6.97 49.10
C GLN A 16 -21.67 7.03 48.86
N LYS A 17 -21.10 6.02 48.19
CA LYS A 17 -19.67 5.93 47.90
C LYS A 17 -19.27 6.88 46.76
N GLU A 18 -18.11 7.51 46.88
CA GLU A 18 -17.49 8.27 45.80
C GLU A 18 -16.88 7.35 44.72
N PHE A 19 -17.06 7.72 43.46
CA PHE A 19 -16.51 7.01 42.30
C PHE A 19 -16.20 7.97 41.15
N THR A 20 -15.32 7.52 40.26
CA THR A 20 -14.92 8.31 39.08
C THR A 20 -15.67 7.86 37.83
N LYS A 21 -16.06 8.81 36.99
CA LYS A 21 -16.71 8.57 35.69
C LYS A 21 -16.05 9.41 34.61
N GLN A 22 -16.04 8.92 33.35
CA GLN A 22 -15.54 9.73 32.24
C GLN A 22 -16.44 10.96 32.02
N LEU A 23 -15.84 12.13 31.79
CA LEU A 23 -16.56 13.39 31.59
C LEU A 23 -17.58 13.30 30.44
N ALA A 24 -17.24 12.61 29.34
CA ALA A 24 -18.15 12.39 28.22
C ALA A 24 -19.39 11.57 28.62
N GLU A 25 -19.22 10.58 29.47
CA GLU A 25 -20.30 9.75 29.97
C GLU A 25 -21.16 10.50 31.00
N PHE A 26 -20.55 11.31 31.86
CA PHE A 26 -21.24 12.23 32.76
C PHE A 26 -22.14 13.20 31.98
N ASN A 27 -21.58 13.95 31.03
CA ASN A 27 -22.33 14.91 30.20
C ASN A 27 -23.48 14.24 29.45
N ARG A 28 -23.28 13.01 28.95
CA ARG A 28 -24.34 12.24 28.29
C ARG A 28 -25.46 11.86 29.26
N SER A 29 -25.11 11.43 30.47
CA SER A 29 -26.08 11.09 31.52
C SER A 29 -26.89 12.33 31.93
N GLU A 30 -26.24 13.48 32.17
CA GLU A 30 -26.90 14.74 32.51
C GLU A 30 -27.89 15.17 31.42
N LYS A 31 -27.46 15.14 30.15
CA LYS A 31 -28.34 15.46 29.00
C LYS A 31 -29.58 14.56 28.94
N LEU A 32 -29.48 13.32 29.41
CA LEU A 32 -30.56 12.34 29.40
C LEU A 32 -31.32 12.28 30.73
N GLY A 33 -30.98 13.13 31.72
CA GLY A 33 -31.59 13.12 33.05
C GLY A 33 -31.36 11.82 33.83
N ARG A 34 -30.21 11.15 33.61
CA ARG A 34 -29.91 9.84 34.22
C ARG A 34 -29.08 10.02 35.49
N LYS A 35 -29.54 9.38 36.56
CA LYS A 35 -28.81 9.25 37.83
C LYS A 35 -27.48 8.49 37.68
N HIS A 36 -26.57 8.75 38.60
CA HIS A 36 -25.21 8.20 38.61
C HIS A 36 -25.01 7.22 39.77
N PHE A 37 -24.50 6.02 39.45
CA PHE A 37 -24.29 4.95 40.42
C PHE A 37 -22.88 4.39 40.28
N CYS A 38 -22.25 4.00 41.39
CA CYS A 38 -20.90 3.44 41.39
C CYS A 38 -20.82 2.02 40.80
N SER A 39 -21.95 1.33 40.67
CA SER A 39 -22.05 0.00 40.09
C SER A 39 -23.46 -0.29 39.57
N LEU A 40 -23.56 -1.27 38.67
CA LEU A 40 -24.84 -1.80 38.19
C LEU A 40 -25.68 -2.36 39.35
N SER A 41 -25.04 -2.93 40.36
CA SER A 41 -25.71 -3.42 41.57
C SER A 41 -26.31 -2.29 42.41
N CYS A 42 -25.66 -1.13 42.50
CA CYS A 42 -26.21 0.04 43.19
C CYS A 42 -27.41 0.62 42.46
N PHE A 43 -27.35 0.67 41.12
CA PHE A 43 -28.51 1.03 40.31
C PHE A 43 -29.67 0.07 40.57
N ALA A 44 -29.45 -1.24 40.48
CA ALA A 44 -30.49 -2.25 40.68
C ALA A 44 -31.13 -2.16 42.08
N ARG A 45 -30.30 -2.07 43.14
CA ARG A 45 -30.78 -1.93 44.52
C ARG A 45 -31.55 -0.62 44.75
N SER A 46 -31.12 0.49 44.14
CA SER A 46 -31.85 1.78 44.23
C SER A 46 -33.24 1.73 43.61
N GLN A 47 -33.48 0.78 42.70
CA GLN A 47 -34.75 0.55 42.01
C GLN A 47 -35.52 -0.66 42.59
N ALA A 48 -35.07 -1.23 43.71
CA ALA A 48 -35.59 -2.48 44.28
C ALA A 48 -35.61 -3.66 43.28
N ILE A 49 -34.69 -3.66 42.31
CA ILE A 49 -34.53 -4.73 41.31
C ILE A 49 -33.51 -5.73 41.84
N TYR A 50 -33.95 -6.96 42.11
CA TYR A 50 -33.09 -8.06 42.56
C TYR A 50 -32.56 -8.91 41.39
N ASN A 51 -33.31 -8.97 40.29
CA ASN A 51 -32.93 -9.66 39.05
C ASN A 51 -33.01 -8.66 37.88
N LEU A 52 -31.85 -8.23 37.38
CA LEU A 52 -31.81 -7.45 36.14
C LEU A 52 -32.07 -8.42 34.98
N GLU A 53 -33.30 -8.42 34.45
CA GLU A 53 -33.56 -9.08 33.18
C GLU A 53 -32.75 -8.40 32.09
N GLY A 54 -31.77 -9.13 31.54
CA GLY A 54 -30.96 -8.62 30.45
C GLY A 54 -31.86 -8.41 29.22
N ASN A 55 -32.05 -7.16 28.81
CA ASN A 55 -32.65 -6.88 27.51
C ASN A 55 -31.65 -7.29 26.41
N ARG A 56 -31.72 -8.55 25.96
CA ARG A 56 -30.84 -9.12 24.92
C ARG A 56 -31.19 -8.63 23.52
N LYS A 57 -32.10 -7.67 23.37
CA LYS A 57 -32.47 -7.12 22.06
C LYS A 57 -31.33 -6.27 21.51
N THR A 58 -30.57 -6.85 20.59
CA THR A 58 -29.47 -6.22 19.86
C THR A 58 -29.95 -5.36 18.68
N ASP A 59 -31.25 -5.12 18.53
CA ASP A 59 -31.85 -4.36 17.41
C ASP A 59 -31.31 -2.93 17.27
N HIS A 60 -30.84 -2.35 18.38
CA HIS A 60 -30.22 -1.03 18.44
C HIS A 60 -28.74 -1.03 18.02
N LEU A 61 -28.10 -2.21 17.94
CA LEU A 61 -26.76 -2.36 17.39
C LEU A 61 -26.84 -2.26 15.86
N LYS A 62 -25.82 -1.64 15.25
CA LYS A 62 -25.75 -1.55 13.79
C LYS A 62 -25.66 -2.94 13.19
N LYS A 63 -26.73 -3.38 12.52
CA LYS A 63 -26.72 -4.60 11.70
C LYS A 63 -25.61 -4.49 10.64
N GLY A 64 -24.81 -5.54 10.48
CA GLY A 64 -23.69 -5.59 9.52
C GLY A 64 -22.27 -5.61 10.13
N SER A 65 -22.14 -5.68 11.46
CA SER A 65 -20.88 -6.06 12.12
C SER A 65 -20.66 -7.56 12.23
N ASP A 66 -21.71 -8.35 12.03
CA ASP A 66 -21.65 -9.80 12.15
C ASP A 66 -20.88 -10.38 10.97
N ARG A 67 -19.94 -11.28 11.28
CA ARG A 67 -19.14 -11.96 10.26
C ARG A 67 -20.05 -12.91 9.48
N ASP A 68 -20.11 -12.68 8.18
CA ASP A 68 -20.83 -13.51 7.20
C ASP A 68 -19.85 -14.06 6.14
N ALA A 69 -20.36 -14.91 5.24
CA ALA A 69 -19.56 -15.48 4.16
C ALA A 69 -18.97 -14.43 3.18
N PHE A 70 -19.47 -13.19 3.20
CA PHE A 70 -19.03 -12.11 2.32
C PHE A 70 -18.05 -11.14 2.99
N SER A 71 -17.88 -11.24 4.30
CA SER A 71 -17.04 -10.36 5.11
C SER A 71 -15.60 -10.21 4.60
N PRO A 72 -14.94 -11.27 4.09
CA PRO A 72 -13.61 -11.15 3.49
C PRO A 72 -13.56 -10.26 2.24
N PHE A 73 -14.66 -10.19 1.47
CA PHE A 73 -14.73 -9.46 0.19
C PHE A 73 -15.19 -8.01 0.34
N ARG A 74 -15.75 -7.64 1.50
CA ARG A 74 -16.21 -6.26 1.76
C ARG A 74 -15.09 -5.23 1.64
N HIS A 75 -13.86 -5.59 2.05
CA HIS A 75 -12.70 -4.72 1.88
C HIS A 75 -12.39 -4.48 0.40
N SER A 76 -12.34 -5.55 -0.41
CA SER A 76 -12.10 -5.46 -1.85
C SER A 76 -13.14 -4.57 -2.54
N LEU A 77 -14.42 -4.74 -2.23
CA LEU A 77 -15.48 -3.88 -2.78
C LEU A 77 -15.35 -2.41 -2.35
N LYS A 78 -14.97 -2.15 -1.08
CA LYS A 78 -14.67 -0.79 -0.58
C LYS A 78 -13.53 -0.14 -1.40
N ILE A 79 -12.47 -0.90 -1.69
CA ILE A 79 -11.33 -0.40 -2.49
C ILE A 79 -11.72 -0.18 -3.95
N ILE A 80 -12.49 -1.09 -4.56
CA ILE A 80 -13.03 -0.93 -5.93
C ILE A 80 -13.81 0.37 -6.03
N LYS A 81 -14.81 0.58 -5.16
CA LYS A 81 -15.63 1.81 -5.15
C LYS A 81 -14.79 3.08 -5.07
N LYS A 82 -13.80 3.09 -4.17
CA LYS A 82 -12.89 4.23 -4.01
C LYS A 82 -12.02 4.46 -5.25
N SER A 83 -11.50 3.39 -5.85
CA SER A 83 -10.65 3.45 -7.05
C SER A 83 -11.45 3.91 -8.27
N SER A 84 -12.64 3.34 -8.48
CA SER A 84 -13.59 3.72 -9.54
C SER A 84 -13.93 5.19 -9.48
N LYS A 85 -14.31 5.71 -8.30
CA LYS A 85 -14.58 7.14 -8.12
C LYS A 85 -13.38 8.02 -8.44
N LYS A 86 -12.17 7.62 -8.00
CA LYS A 86 -10.94 8.38 -8.25
C LYS A 86 -10.58 8.45 -9.75
N ARG A 87 -10.86 7.38 -10.49
CA ARG A 87 -10.49 7.25 -11.91
C ARG A 87 -11.65 7.55 -12.87
N ASN A 88 -12.82 7.93 -12.35
CA ASN A 88 -14.07 8.03 -13.09
C ASN A 88 -14.36 6.77 -13.94
N ALA A 89 -14.10 5.60 -13.36
CA ALA A 89 -14.31 4.31 -14.01
C ALA A 89 -15.61 3.66 -13.53
N GLU A 90 -16.31 2.96 -14.42
CA GLU A 90 -17.49 2.18 -14.08
C GLU A 90 -17.13 0.95 -13.22
N TYR A 91 -18.04 0.56 -12.32
CA TYR A 91 -17.99 -0.74 -11.67
C TYR A 91 -19.39 -1.34 -11.56
N THR A 92 -19.51 -2.62 -11.89
CA THR A 92 -20.76 -3.40 -11.76
C THR A 92 -20.62 -4.56 -10.78
N VAL A 93 -19.38 -4.86 -10.35
CA VAL A 93 -19.04 -6.00 -9.51
C VAL A 93 -19.77 -6.01 -8.15
N THR A 94 -20.38 -7.16 -7.83
CA THR A 94 -21.06 -7.43 -6.55
C THR A 94 -20.19 -8.24 -5.55
N LEU A 95 -20.67 -8.45 -4.32
CA LEU A 95 -19.95 -9.28 -3.33
C LEU A 95 -20.01 -10.76 -3.69
N GLU A 96 -21.13 -11.19 -4.25
CA GLU A 96 -21.40 -12.54 -4.73
C GLU A 96 -20.45 -12.89 -5.87
N GLU A 97 -20.27 -11.96 -6.81
CA GLU A 97 -19.33 -12.11 -7.93
C GLU A 97 -17.86 -12.14 -7.48
N LEU A 98 -17.48 -11.34 -6.47
CA LEU A 98 -16.14 -11.41 -5.88
C LEU A 98 -15.88 -12.76 -5.21
N LYS A 99 -16.88 -13.29 -4.50
CA LYS A 99 -16.80 -14.61 -3.88
C LYS A 99 -16.68 -15.72 -4.93
N LEU A 100 -17.53 -15.67 -5.96
CA LEU A 100 -17.50 -16.62 -7.08
C LEU A 100 -16.13 -16.62 -7.78
N LEU A 101 -15.59 -15.43 -8.08
CA LEU A 101 -14.28 -15.29 -8.70
C LEU A 101 -13.17 -15.89 -7.83
N TRP A 102 -13.21 -15.65 -6.52
CA TRP A 102 -12.24 -16.20 -5.59
C TRP A 102 -12.26 -17.74 -5.56
N GLU A 103 -13.46 -18.32 -5.51
CA GLU A 103 -13.67 -19.77 -5.54
C GLU A 103 -13.20 -20.39 -6.87
N GLN A 104 -13.50 -19.74 -8.00
CA GLN A 104 -13.03 -20.16 -9.33
C GLN A 104 -11.50 -20.14 -9.44
N GLN A 105 -10.87 -19.10 -8.89
CA GLN A 105 -9.40 -18.99 -8.83
C GLN A 105 -8.77 -19.90 -7.77
N LYS A 106 -9.56 -20.54 -6.90
CA LYS A 106 -9.09 -21.33 -5.75
C LYS A 106 -8.16 -20.54 -4.83
N GLY A 107 -8.30 -19.21 -4.79
CA GLY A 107 -7.39 -18.33 -4.05
C GLY A 107 -5.95 -18.30 -4.58
N ILE A 108 -5.69 -18.75 -5.81
CA ILE A 108 -4.35 -18.78 -6.40
C ILE A 108 -4.11 -17.54 -7.26
N CYS A 109 -2.94 -16.93 -7.11
CA CYS A 109 -2.48 -15.82 -7.91
C CYS A 109 -2.14 -16.27 -9.35
N PRO A 110 -2.73 -15.68 -10.39
CA PRO A 110 -2.47 -16.06 -11.79
C PRO A 110 -1.07 -15.70 -12.27
N TYR A 111 -0.37 -14.78 -11.60
CA TYR A 111 0.99 -14.40 -11.98
C TYR A 111 2.07 -15.25 -11.30
N THR A 112 1.90 -15.56 -10.01
CA THR A 112 2.95 -16.19 -9.18
C THR A 112 2.66 -17.63 -8.82
N GLY A 113 1.42 -18.10 -8.97
CA GLY A 113 0.97 -19.39 -8.43
C GLY A 113 0.86 -19.44 -6.90
N TRP A 114 1.04 -18.31 -6.21
CA TRP A 114 0.92 -18.27 -4.74
C TRP A 114 -0.53 -18.42 -4.29
N GLU A 115 -0.72 -19.11 -3.17
CA GLU A 115 -1.93 -18.99 -2.37
C GLU A 115 -2.02 -17.56 -1.80
N LEU A 116 -3.12 -16.88 -2.09
CA LEU A 116 -3.36 -15.50 -1.70
C LEU A 116 -3.92 -15.42 -0.28
N GLU A 117 -3.44 -14.44 0.46
CA GLU A 117 -3.93 -14.18 1.82
C GLU A 117 -5.19 -13.30 1.77
N LEU A 118 -6.35 -13.92 1.99
CA LEU A 118 -7.63 -13.22 2.14
C LEU A 118 -7.97 -13.04 3.62
N LEU A 119 -7.98 -11.80 4.10
CA LEU A 119 -8.27 -11.52 5.51
C LEU A 119 -9.78 -11.59 5.79
N PRO A 120 -10.19 -12.02 6.99
CA PRO A 120 -11.58 -12.38 7.27
C PRO A 120 -12.54 -11.18 7.35
N SER A 121 -12.05 -9.97 7.60
CA SER A 121 -12.89 -8.77 7.64
C SER A 121 -12.12 -7.49 7.32
N THR A 122 -12.87 -6.41 7.04
CA THR A 122 -12.30 -5.07 6.79
C THR A 122 -11.44 -4.57 7.95
N ASN A 123 -11.79 -4.88 9.19
CA ASN A 123 -11.01 -4.47 10.37
C ASN A 123 -9.65 -5.19 10.42
N ASP A 124 -9.60 -6.45 9.97
CA ASP A 124 -8.36 -7.23 9.93
C ASP A 124 -7.39 -6.63 8.90
N TYR A 125 -7.91 -6.13 7.76
CA TYR A 125 -7.09 -5.39 6.78
C TYR A 125 -6.46 -4.11 7.35
N GLU A 126 -7.15 -3.43 8.26
CA GLU A 126 -6.66 -2.18 8.87
C GLU A 126 -5.62 -2.44 9.96
N ARG A 127 -5.67 -3.60 10.62
CA ARG A 127 -4.78 -3.98 11.73
C ARG A 127 -3.59 -4.82 11.32
N THR A 128 -3.70 -5.59 10.23
CA THR A 128 -2.66 -6.53 9.81
C THR A 128 -1.67 -5.85 8.86
N PRO A 129 -0.35 -5.87 9.17
CA PRO A 129 0.69 -5.34 8.28
C PRO A 129 0.59 -5.91 6.86
N LEU A 130 0.79 -5.10 5.84
CA LEU A 130 0.67 -5.54 4.44
C LEU A 130 1.75 -6.56 4.10
N THR A 131 1.35 -7.70 3.55
CA THR A 131 2.23 -8.75 3.03
C THR A 131 2.22 -8.75 1.49
N PRO A 132 3.27 -9.21 0.80
CA PRO A 132 3.30 -9.29 -0.66
C PRO A 132 2.16 -10.15 -1.24
N ARG A 133 1.79 -11.23 -0.53
CA ARG A 133 0.79 -12.22 -0.95
C ARG A 133 -0.66 -11.84 -0.64
N ARG A 134 -0.89 -10.70 0.02
CA ARG A 134 -2.24 -10.22 0.31
C ARG A 134 -3.09 -10.15 -0.95
N ALA A 135 -4.28 -10.72 -0.89
CA ALA A 135 -5.24 -10.68 -1.98
C ALA A 135 -5.58 -9.22 -2.36
N SER A 136 -5.50 -8.92 -3.65
CA SER A 136 -5.86 -7.62 -4.20
C SER A 136 -6.61 -7.83 -5.52
N VAL A 137 -7.62 -6.99 -5.78
CA VAL A 137 -8.35 -7.05 -7.05
C VAL A 137 -7.63 -6.18 -8.08
N ASP A 138 -7.11 -6.83 -9.13
CA ASP A 138 -6.53 -6.19 -10.31
C ASP A 138 -7.55 -6.22 -11.47
N ARG A 139 -7.39 -5.26 -12.39
CA ARG A 139 -8.14 -5.23 -13.64
C ARG A 139 -7.26 -5.86 -14.71
N LYS A 140 -7.71 -6.92 -15.38
CA LYS A 140 -6.98 -7.57 -16.48
C LYS A 140 -6.57 -6.53 -17.52
N ASP A 141 -7.56 -5.77 -18.00
CA ASP A 141 -7.36 -4.61 -18.86
C ASP A 141 -7.61 -3.32 -18.05
N CYS A 142 -6.55 -2.53 -17.91
CA CYS A 142 -6.55 -1.28 -17.15
C CYS A 142 -7.35 -0.15 -17.81
N SER A 143 -7.68 -0.25 -19.09
CA SER A 143 -8.54 0.70 -19.81
C SER A 143 -10.02 0.52 -19.49
N LYS A 144 -10.40 -0.67 -19.02
CA LYS A 144 -11.78 -1.04 -18.69
C LYS A 144 -12.09 -0.83 -17.20
N GLY A 145 -13.39 -0.78 -16.89
CA GLY A 145 -13.93 -0.68 -15.53
C GLY A 145 -13.82 -1.99 -14.73
N TYR A 146 -14.40 -2.01 -13.54
CA TYR A 146 -14.45 -3.20 -12.69
C TYR A 146 -15.73 -4.01 -12.99
N ARG A 147 -15.58 -5.01 -13.85
CA ARG A 147 -16.61 -5.97 -14.25
C ARG A 147 -16.07 -7.37 -14.04
N LEU A 148 -16.94 -8.35 -13.77
CA LEU A 148 -16.56 -9.72 -13.44
C LEU A 148 -15.57 -10.34 -14.46
N ASP A 149 -15.78 -10.11 -15.75
CA ASP A 149 -14.92 -10.60 -16.83
C ASP A 149 -13.51 -9.97 -16.82
N ASN A 150 -13.42 -8.71 -16.38
CA ASN A 150 -12.23 -7.88 -16.43
C ASN A 150 -11.46 -7.79 -15.10
N ILE A 151 -11.88 -8.49 -14.04
CA ILE A 151 -11.15 -8.48 -12.77
C ILE A 151 -10.56 -9.85 -12.45
N GLN A 152 -9.54 -9.84 -11.60
CA GLN A 152 -8.92 -11.03 -11.05
C GLN A 152 -8.32 -10.73 -9.68
N PHE A 153 -8.29 -11.73 -8.81
CA PHE A 153 -7.51 -11.66 -7.58
C PHE A 153 -6.05 -11.96 -7.87
N VAL A 154 -5.17 -11.08 -7.40
CA VAL A 154 -3.72 -11.20 -7.57
C VAL A 154 -3.03 -10.84 -6.26
N ALA A 155 -1.76 -11.20 -6.14
CA ALA A 155 -0.93 -10.75 -5.02
C ALA A 155 -0.80 -9.22 -5.07
N VAL A 156 -0.91 -8.55 -3.93
CA VAL A 156 -0.86 -7.08 -3.90
C VAL A 156 0.43 -6.53 -4.51
N ILE A 157 1.57 -7.23 -4.34
CA ILE A 157 2.83 -6.86 -4.97
C ILE A 157 2.73 -6.88 -6.50
N ALA A 158 2.01 -7.86 -7.07
CA ALA A 158 1.79 -7.96 -8.52
C ALA A 158 0.85 -6.84 -9.02
N ASN A 159 -0.21 -6.53 -8.29
CA ASN A 159 -1.10 -5.40 -8.62
C ASN A 159 -0.35 -4.07 -8.56
N CYS A 160 0.48 -3.89 -7.53
CA CYS A 160 1.34 -2.73 -7.37
C CYS A 160 2.34 -2.61 -8.53
N ALA A 161 3.01 -3.71 -8.90
CA ALA A 161 3.94 -3.76 -10.03
C ALA A 161 3.25 -3.44 -11.36
N LYS A 162 2.15 -4.13 -11.68
CA LYS A 162 1.40 -3.94 -12.93
C LYS A 162 0.87 -2.52 -13.04
N ASN A 163 0.23 -2.00 -11.99
CA ASN A 163 -0.24 -0.61 -11.92
C ASN A 163 -1.08 -0.17 -13.14
N VAL A 164 -0.45 0.49 -14.10
CA VAL A 164 -1.03 0.94 -15.39
C VAL A 164 -0.42 0.21 -16.59
N PHE A 165 0.67 -0.52 -16.38
CA PHE A 165 1.37 -1.32 -17.37
C PHE A 165 0.57 -2.58 -17.72
N SER A 166 0.93 -3.18 -18.84
CA SER A 166 0.37 -4.43 -19.34
C SER A 166 0.84 -5.63 -18.53
N GLU A 167 0.11 -6.74 -18.64
CA GLU A 167 0.54 -8.03 -18.10
C GLU A 167 1.90 -8.47 -18.68
N GLN A 168 2.11 -8.26 -19.98
CA GLN A 168 3.36 -8.66 -20.64
C GLN A 168 4.58 -7.92 -20.09
N GLU A 169 4.46 -6.61 -19.85
CA GLU A 169 5.54 -5.80 -19.25
C GLU A 169 5.87 -6.24 -17.82
N LEU A 170 4.86 -6.64 -17.03
CA LEU A 170 5.07 -7.20 -15.70
C LEU A 170 5.87 -8.51 -15.78
N ILE A 171 5.48 -9.41 -16.68
CA ILE A 171 6.13 -10.72 -16.85
C ILE A 171 7.56 -10.52 -17.33
N GLU A 172 7.77 -9.67 -18.34
CA GLU A 172 9.10 -9.36 -18.86
C GLU A 172 10.01 -8.84 -17.74
N PHE A 173 9.53 -7.88 -16.94
CA PHE A 173 10.25 -7.37 -15.79
C PHE A 173 10.67 -8.48 -14.83
N CYS A 174 9.72 -9.34 -14.41
CA CYS A 174 9.99 -10.39 -13.44
C CYS A 174 10.98 -11.43 -13.98
N CYS A 175 10.84 -11.82 -15.25
CA CYS A 175 11.74 -12.76 -15.91
C CYS A 175 13.16 -12.23 -15.98
N GLU A 176 13.36 -10.95 -16.33
CA GLU A 176 14.70 -10.35 -16.38
C GLU A 176 15.36 -10.24 -14.99
N VAL A 177 14.60 -9.82 -13.97
CA VAL A 177 15.09 -9.83 -12.58
C VAL A 177 15.51 -11.24 -12.14
N ALA A 178 14.68 -12.25 -12.43
CA ALA A 178 14.98 -13.63 -12.07
C ALA A 178 16.21 -14.18 -12.80
N LYS A 179 16.39 -13.85 -14.09
CA LYS A 179 17.59 -14.21 -14.87
C LYS A 179 18.85 -13.60 -14.27
N LEU A 180 18.85 -12.30 -13.99
CA LEU A 180 20.03 -11.62 -13.42
C LEU A 180 20.42 -12.14 -12.04
N LYS A 181 19.42 -12.42 -11.19
CA LYS A 181 19.64 -13.05 -9.88
C LYS A 181 20.36 -14.40 -10.03
N LYS A 182 19.94 -15.25 -10.98
CA LYS A 182 20.59 -16.54 -11.25
C LYS A 182 22.03 -16.40 -11.75
N MET A 183 22.32 -15.36 -12.52
CA MET A 183 23.66 -15.10 -13.06
C MET A 183 24.63 -14.51 -12.02
N GLY A 184 24.15 -14.11 -10.83
CA GLY A 184 24.99 -13.50 -9.77
C GLY A 184 25.66 -12.18 -10.18
N LYS A 185 25.22 -11.55 -11.28
CA LYS A 185 25.86 -10.34 -11.81
C LYS A 185 25.31 -9.10 -11.10
N LYS A 186 26.19 -8.37 -10.42
CA LYS A 186 26.00 -6.93 -10.20
C LYS A 186 26.38 -6.22 -11.50
N PHE A 187 25.46 -5.45 -12.08
CA PHE A 187 25.71 -4.76 -13.35
C PHE A 187 26.78 -3.68 -13.15
N VAL A 188 27.93 -3.86 -13.77
CA VAL A 188 28.93 -2.82 -14.02
C VAL A 188 29.09 -2.77 -15.52
N ARG A 189 28.68 -1.66 -16.15
CA ARG A 189 28.86 -1.46 -17.58
C ARG A 189 30.37 -1.27 -17.82
N SER A 190 30.94 -2.02 -18.76
CA SER A 190 32.30 -1.76 -19.24
C SER A 190 32.33 -0.37 -19.87
N ASN A 191 33.29 0.47 -19.44
CA ASN A 191 33.51 1.83 -19.96
C ASN A 191 33.41 1.82 -21.49
N LYS A 192 32.42 2.52 -22.04
CA LYS A 192 32.51 3.04 -23.40
C LYS A 192 33.09 4.43 -23.26
N ASP A 193 34.13 4.68 -24.03
CA ASP A 193 34.92 5.91 -24.01
C ASP A 193 34.02 7.14 -24.06
N ALA A 194 34.40 8.13 -23.24
CA ALA A 194 33.76 9.42 -23.18
C ALA A 194 34.09 10.20 -24.46
N ASP A 195 33.26 10.06 -25.49
CA ASP A 195 33.39 10.88 -26.68
C ASP A 195 32.93 12.32 -26.38
N ASP A 196 33.86 13.23 -26.67
CA ASP A 196 33.81 14.68 -26.49
C ASP A 196 32.68 15.28 -27.36
N TYR A 197 31.63 15.81 -26.73
CA TYR A 197 30.52 16.45 -27.44
C TYR A 197 30.77 17.96 -27.58
N PRO A 198 30.80 18.51 -28.81
CA PRO A 198 31.04 19.93 -29.03
C PRO A 198 29.86 20.76 -28.53
N CYS A 199 30.20 21.75 -27.71
CA CYS A 199 29.32 22.73 -27.11
C CYS A 199 28.74 23.68 -28.17
N LEU A 200 27.43 23.60 -28.43
CA LEU A 200 26.68 24.66 -29.14
C LEU A 200 25.16 24.59 -28.87
N ARG A 201 24.70 25.32 -27.85
CA ARG A 201 23.57 26.29 -27.86
C ARG A 201 23.13 26.62 -26.43
N MET A 202 23.11 27.92 -26.11
CA MET A 202 22.77 28.47 -24.79
C MET A 202 21.34 28.15 -24.38
N VAL A 203 21.20 27.13 -23.53
CA VAL A 203 20.15 27.03 -22.50
C VAL A 203 20.91 26.72 -21.22
N ARG A 204 20.51 27.28 -20.07
CA ARG A 204 21.15 27.05 -18.75
C ARG A 204 21.03 25.57 -18.33
N ARG A 205 21.74 24.68 -19.01
CA ARG A 205 21.74 23.23 -18.85
C ARG A 205 23.06 22.87 -18.20
N ASP A 206 22.98 22.34 -16.99
CA ASP A 206 24.12 21.71 -16.35
C ASP A 206 23.97 20.19 -16.38
N GLU A 207 25.08 19.51 -16.16
CA GLU A 207 25.20 18.06 -16.00
C GLU A 207 24.27 17.45 -14.93
N TYR A 208 23.65 18.27 -14.07
CA TYR A 208 22.73 17.83 -13.04
C TYR A 208 21.26 17.86 -13.45
N SER A 209 20.95 18.42 -14.62
CA SER A 209 19.57 18.64 -15.10
C SER A 209 18.70 17.38 -15.07
N PRO A 210 19.19 16.18 -15.47
CA PRO A 210 18.40 14.94 -15.41
C PRO A 210 18.06 14.48 -13.98
N PHE A 211 18.83 14.91 -12.98
CA PHE A 211 18.68 14.47 -11.58
C PHE A 211 17.82 15.41 -10.72
N ARG A 212 17.55 16.62 -11.20
CA ARG A 212 16.78 17.65 -10.46
C ARG A 212 15.39 17.18 -10.08
N GLN A 213 14.71 16.47 -10.98
CA GLN A 213 13.37 15.98 -10.72
C GLN A 213 13.37 14.86 -9.67
N HIS A 214 14.31 13.92 -9.73
CA HIS A 214 14.48 12.87 -8.72
C HIS A 214 14.72 13.48 -7.33
N PHE A 215 15.61 14.47 -7.24
CA PHE A 215 15.89 15.19 -6.00
C PHE A 215 14.66 15.93 -5.45
N LYS A 216 13.91 16.62 -6.33
CA LYS A 216 12.65 17.31 -5.96
C LYS A 216 11.61 16.34 -5.40
N LEU A 217 11.45 15.18 -6.04
CA LEU A 217 10.51 14.14 -5.61
C LEU A 217 10.93 13.52 -4.27
N ALA A 218 12.23 13.23 -4.08
CA ALA A 218 12.77 12.75 -2.81
C ALA A 218 12.47 13.72 -1.65
N ARG A 219 12.78 15.02 -1.82
CA ARG A 219 12.49 16.05 -0.82
C ARG A 219 11.00 16.19 -0.51
N ARG A 220 10.14 16.10 -1.54
CA ARG A 220 8.68 16.17 -1.35
C ARG A 220 8.16 15.01 -0.51
N ARG A 221 8.57 13.78 -0.83
CA ARG A 221 8.20 12.57 -0.07
C ARG A 221 8.62 12.70 1.40
N MET A 222 9.75 13.35 1.66
CA MET A 222 10.26 13.54 3.02
C MET A 222 9.47 14.52 3.87
N LYS A 223 9.06 15.66 3.30
CA LYS A 223 8.15 16.58 4.00
C LYS A 223 6.84 15.90 4.44
N THR A 224 6.40 14.89 3.70
CA THR A 224 5.16 14.15 4.01
C THR A 224 5.37 13.05 5.06
N HIS A 225 6.56 12.44 5.14
CA HIS A 225 6.83 11.26 5.99
C HIS A 225 7.84 11.48 7.13
N GLY A 226 8.39 12.69 7.28
CA GLY A 226 9.22 13.08 8.43
C GLY A 226 10.57 12.35 8.56
N ARG A 227 11.22 11.98 7.45
CA ARG A 227 12.56 11.35 7.47
C ARG A 227 13.62 12.21 6.80
N GLU A 228 14.88 11.82 6.98
CA GLU A 228 16.06 12.56 6.52
C GLU A 228 16.29 12.48 5.00
N CYS A 229 16.73 13.59 4.42
CA CYS A 229 17.15 13.69 3.03
C CYS A 229 18.54 14.33 2.98
N ALA A 230 19.59 13.51 2.92
CA ALA A 230 20.99 13.94 2.91
C ALA A 230 21.68 13.74 1.55
N ILE A 231 20.96 13.29 0.52
CA ILE A 231 21.50 13.16 -0.84
C ILE A 231 21.71 14.53 -1.51
N SER A 232 22.69 14.63 -2.41
CA SER A 232 22.96 15.80 -3.26
C SER A 232 22.78 15.46 -4.75
N LEU A 233 22.70 16.48 -5.62
CA LEU A 233 22.66 16.26 -7.07
C LEU A 233 23.95 15.59 -7.59
N GLU A 234 25.09 15.97 -7.03
CA GLU A 234 26.40 15.36 -7.32
C GLU A 234 26.42 13.87 -6.95
N TYR A 235 25.89 13.53 -5.78
CA TYR A 235 25.77 12.14 -5.36
C TYR A 235 24.87 11.32 -6.30
N LEU A 236 23.72 11.87 -6.70
CA LEU A 236 22.81 11.20 -7.64
C LEU A 236 23.47 10.95 -9.00
N ARG A 237 24.24 11.93 -9.51
CA ARG A 237 25.00 11.75 -10.75
C ARG A 237 26.03 10.62 -10.63
N LYS A 238 26.88 10.65 -9.59
CA LYS A 238 27.88 9.60 -9.35
C LYS A 238 27.24 8.21 -9.19
N LEU A 239 26.08 8.14 -8.54
CA LEU A 239 25.32 6.89 -8.40
C LEU A 239 24.81 6.40 -9.76
N TRP A 240 24.28 7.29 -10.60
CA TRP A 240 23.81 6.96 -11.95
C TRP A 240 24.95 6.43 -12.83
N GLU A 241 26.09 7.10 -12.82
CA GLU A 241 27.31 6.69 -13.54
C GLU A 241 27.82 5.33 -13.03
N LYS A 242 27.86 5.14 -11.72
CA LYS A 242 28.22 3.85 -11.09
C LYS A 242 27.29 2.71 -11.51
N GLN A 243 25.99 2.98 -11.68
CA GLN A 243 25.01 2.02 -12.16
C GLN A 243 24.99 1.86 -13.69
N GLY A 244 25.78 2.65 -14.43
CA GLY A 244 25.80 2.64 -15.89
C GLY A 244 24.46 3.02 -16.54
N GLY A 245 23.62 3.78 -15.83
CA GLY A 245 22.26 4.12 -16.27
C GLY A 245 21.28 2.94 -16.31
N CYS A 246 21.58 1.85 -15.58
CA CYS A 246 20.75 0.65 -15.56
C CYS A 246 20.00 0.46 -14.25
N CYS A 247 18.85 -0.21 -14.34
CA CYS A 247 18.04 -0.65 -13.20
C CYS A 247 18.84 -1.61 -12.33
N ALA A 248 18.93 -1.34 -11.03
CA ALA A 248 19.65 -2.21 -10.09
C ALA A 248 19.11 -3.65 -10.02
N TYR A 249 17.81 -3.85 -10.27
CA TYR A 249 17.17 -5.17 -10.24
C TYR A 249 17.13 -5.85 -11.60
N ALA A 250 16.60 -5.17 -12.61
CA ALA A 250 16.31 -5.75 -13.92
C ALA A 250 17.44 -5.56 -14.95
N GLY A 251 18.47 -4.77 -14.64
CA GLY A 251 19.56 -4.46 -15.57
C GLY A 251 19.14 -3.66 -16.81
N TRP A 252 17.87 -3.33 -16.96
CA TRP A 252 17.36 -2.50 -18.05
C TRP A 252 18.02 -1.13 -18.07
N GLU A 253 18.43 -0.69 -19.25
CA GLU A 253 18.74 0.72 -19.48
C GLU A 253 17.50 1.56 -19.15
N LEU A 254 17.70 2.55 -18.28
CA LEU A 254 16.65 3.38 -17.75
C LEU A 254 16.48 4.62 -18.62
N ASP A 255 15.24 4.94 -18.96
CA ASP A 255 14.91 6.23 -19.56
C ASP A 255 14.93 7.31 -18.48
N ASN A 256 15.87 8.26 -18.60
CA ASN A 256 15.97 9.40 -17.72
C ASN A 256 15.91 10.70 -18.54
N PRO A 257 14.73 11.33 -18.62
CA PRO A 257 14.54 12.59 -19.35
C PRO A 257 15.58 13.65 -18.98
N GLU A 258 16.15 14.31 -19.98
CA GLU A 258 17.24 15.28 -19.80
C GLU A 258 16.82 16.49 -18.96
N THR A 259 15.55 16.85 -19.00
CA THR A 259 15.02 18.00 -18.29
C THR A 259 13.74 17.69 -17.52
N THR A 260 13.44 18.55 -16.53
CA THR A 260 12.14 18.51 -15.81
C THR A 260 10.95 18.69 -16.76
N ASN A 261 11.12 19.44 -17.86
CA ASN A 261 10.05 19.62 -18.83
C ASN A 261 9.78 18.33 -19.62
N ASP A 262 10.84 17.69 -20.10
CA ASP A 262 10.74 16.40 -20.79
C ASP A 262 10.18 15.33 -19.85
N TRP A 263 10.57 15.38 -18.57
CA TRP A 263 9.99 14.52 -17.55
C TRP A 263 8.46 14.67 -17.43
N ASN A 264 7.96 15.91 -17.45
CA ASN A 264 6.53 16.20 -17.33
C ASN A 264 5.75 15.81 -18.58
N ASN A 265 6.38 15.85 -19.76
CA ASN A 265 5.76 15.51 -21.04
C ASN A 265 5.95 14.04 -21.44
N SER A 266 6.87 13.32 -20.78
CA SER A 266 7.14 11.91 -21.06
C SER A 266 6.04 11.00 -20.53
N ASN A 267 5.66 10.03 -21.37
CA ASN A 267 4.69 9.00 -21.00
C ASN A 267 5.20 8.12 -19.85
N LEU A 268 4.28 7.50 -19.12
CA LEU A 268 4.63 6.45 -18.17
C LEU A 268 4.96 5.17 -18.94
N HIS A 269 6.10 4.57 -18.63
CA HIS A 269 6.49 3.25 -19.13
C HIS A 269 7.35 2.52 -18.08
N PRO A 270 7.48 1.19 -18.14
CA PRO A 270 8.12 0.39 -17.09
C PRO A 270 9.58 0.77 -16.83
N ARG A 271 10.32 1.13 -17.88
CA ARG A 271 11.77 1.42 -17.86
C ARG A 271 12.12 2.86 -17.47
N LYS A 272 11.13 3.71 -17.17
CA LYS A 272 11.39 5.08 -16.70
C LYS A 272 12.21 5.03 -15.41
N ALA A 273 13.25 5.84 -15.31
CA ALA A 273 14.10 5.90 -14.13
C ALA A 273 13.26 6.25 -12.89
N SER A 274 13.58 5.65 -11.76
CA SER A 274 12.98 5.99 -10.49
C SER A 274 14.02 5.88 -9.39
N LEU A 275 13.99 6.83 -8.45
CA LEU A 275 14.82 6.75 -7.25
C LEU A 275 14.07 5.95 -6.17
N ASP A 276 14.66 4.81 -5.81
CA ASP A 276 14.17 3.88 -4.79
C ASP A 276 15.12 3.86 -3.57
N ARG A 277 14.57 3.44 -2.43
CA ARG A 277 15.34 3.24 -1.20
C ARG A 277 15.62 1.74 -1.05
N ILE A 278 16.87 1.41 -0.76
CA ILE A 278 17.29 0.01 -0.52
C ILE A 278 16.53 -0.50 0.72
N ASP A 279 16.75 0.16 1.86
CA ASP A 279 15.91 -0.01 3.05
C ASP A 279 14.82 1.07 3.08
N SER A 280 13.57 0.61 2.94
CA SER A 280 12.36 1.44 2.98
C SER A 280 12.04 1.98 4.37
N SER A 281 12.75 1.60 5.43
CA SER A 281 12.67 2.19 6.77
C SER A 281 13.54 3.45 6.90
N VAL A 282 14.65 3.50 6.16
CA VAL A 282 15.62 4.61 6.16
C VAL A 282 15.21 5.71 5.17
N GLY A 283 15.75 6.93 5.38
CA GLY A 283 15.52 8.09 4.52
C GLY A 283 16.31 8.06 3.19
N TYR A 284 16.30 9.18 2.46
CA TYR A 284 17.13 9.36 1.26
C TYR A 284 18.51 9.85 1.69
N VAL A 285 19.38 8.92 2.05
CA VAL A 285 20.76 9.19 2.48
C VAL A 285 21.75 8.48 1.54
N PRO A 286 22.98 9.00 1.40
CA PRO A 286 24.04 8.29 0.68
C PRO A 286 24.17 6.83 1.15
N GLY A 287 24.26 5.90 0.21
CA GLY A 287 24.33 4.45 0.49
C GLY A 287 22.98 3.74 0.64
N ASN A 288 21.85 4.44 0.86
CA ASN A 288 20.52 3.83 0.98
C ASN A 288 19.59 4.08 -0.23
N VAL A 289 20.13 4.59 -1.34
CA VAL A 289 19.31 4.89 -2.54
C VAL A 289 19.94 4.28 -3.78
N GLN A 290 19.08 3.90 -4.72
CA GLN A 290 19.47 3.30 -6.01
C GLN A 290 18.49 3.72 -7.10
N PHE A 291 18.99 3.78 -8.34
CA PHE A 291 18.14 3.95 -9.51
C PHE A 291 17.57 2.61 -9.94
N VAL A 292 16.26 2.57 -10.11
CA VAL A 292 15.51 1.38 -10.50
C VAL A 292 14.50 1.74 -11.59
N SER A 293 13.98 0.73 -12.26
CA SER A 293 12.88 0.90 -13.19
C SER A 293 11.61 1.28 -12.43
N LEU A 294 10.74 2.10 -13.02
CA LEU A 294 9.52 2.56 -12.39
C LEU A 294 8.63 1.39 -11.93
N ILE A 295 8.57 0.32 -12.73
CA ILE A 295 7.87 -0.91 -12.37
C ILE A 295 8.45 -1.59 -11.12
N ALA A 296 9.78 -1.58 -10.94
CA ALA A 296 10.42 -2.14 -9.76
C ALA A 296 10.11 -1.32 -8.51
N ASN A 297 10.16 0.02 -8.60
CA ASN A 297 9.79 0.89 -7.49
C ASN A 297 8.31 0.72 -7.11
N PHE A 298 7.42 0.57 -8.10
CA PHE A 298 6.01 0.29 -7.84
C PHE A 298 5.79 -1.07 -7.19
N ALA A 299 6.50 -2.11 -7.65
CA ALA A 299 6.44 -3.44 -7.07
C ALA A 299 6.94 -3.44 -5.61
N LYS A 300 8.16 -2.93 -5.38
CA LYS A 300 8.79 -2.91 -4.05
C LYS A 300 8.02 -2.06 -3.08
N ARG A 301 7.67 -0.82 -3.44
CA ARG A 301 6.95 0.12 -2.59
C ARG A 301 7.62 0.27 -1.21
N ASP A 302 7.12 -0.43 -0.20
CA ASP A 302 7.66 -0.45 1.18
C ASP A 302 8.05 -1.87 1.62
N PHE A 303 7.90 -2.87 0.75
CA PHE A 303 8.41 -4.22 0.93
C PHE A 303 9.94 -4.25 0.91
N GLN A 304 10.50 -5.33 1.47
CA GLN A 304 11.92 -5.59 1.45
C GLN A 304 12.39 -6.02 0.05
N GLU A 305 13.69 -5.87 -0.21
CA GLU A 305 14.29 -6.26 -1.48
C GLU A 305 14.09 -7.76 -1.74
N GLU A 306 14.25 -8.59 -0.71
CA GLU A 306 14.11 -10.03 -0.79
C GLU A 306 12.70 -10.44 -1.26
N GLU A 307 11.67 -9.72 -0.81
CA GLU A 307 10.27 -9.95 -1.20
C GLU A 307 10.03 -9.62 -2.68
N LEU A 308 10.66 -8.57 -3.20
CA LEU A 308 10.62 -8.25 -4.64
C LEU A 308 11.30 -9.37 -5.45
N LEU A 309 12.47 -9.82 -5.01
CA LEU A 309 13.22 -10.86 -5.70
C LEU A 309 12.49 -12.21 -5.66
N GLU A 310 11.85 -12.57 -4.55
CA GLU A 310 10.99 -13.74 -4.42
C GLU A 310 9.79 -13.66 -5.36
N PHE A 311 9.12 -12.49 -5.40
CA PHE A 311 8.02 -12.25 -6.31
C PHE A 311 8.42 -12.45 -7.78
N CYS A 312 9.50 -11.82 -8.23
CA CYS A 312 9.95 -11.95 -9.61
C CYS A 312 10.33 -13.39 -9.96
N GLN A 313 10.97 -14.10 -9.03
CA GLN A 313 11.31 -15.51 -9.20
C GLN A 313 10.04 -16.39 -9.31
N ALA A 314 9.05 -16.18 -8.45
CA ALA A 314 7.79 -16.93 -8.50
C ALA A 314 7.05 -16.72 -9.82
N VAL A 315 7.01 -15.50 -10.36
CA VAL A 315 6.41 -15.23 -11.69
C VAL A 315 7.16 -15.98 -12.79
N ALA A 316 8.49 -15.90 -12.81
CA ALA A 316 9.30 -16.56 -13.84
C ALA A 316 9.14 -18.09 -13.82
N GLU A 317 9.10 -18.70 -12.63
CA GLU A 317 8.91 -20.14 -12.48
C GLU A 317 7.49 -20.57 -12.85
N TYR A 318 6.46 -19.83 -12.43
CA TYR A 318 5.07 -20.17 -12.71
C TYR A 318 4.74 -20.08 -14.21
N ARG A 319 5.33 -19.10 -14.92
CA ARG A 319 5.20 -19.00 -16.38
C ARG A 319 5.94 -20.12 -17.11
N GLY A 320 7.13 -20.51 -16.64
CA GLY A 320 7.86 -21.63 -17.23
C GLY A 320 7.18 -23.00 -17.08
N ARG A 321 6.24 -23.15 -16.13
CA ARG A 321 5.47 -24.39 -15.93
C ARG A 321 4.15 -24.43 -16.72
N ASN A 322 3.60 -23.28 -17.09
CA ASN A 322 2.25 -23.12 -17.64
C ASN A 322 2.21 -22.47 -19.04
N GLY A 323 3.36 -22.13 -19.62
CA GLY A 323 3.49 -21.61 -20.99
C GLY A 323 4.11 -22.64 -21.90
#